data_AF-A0AAD5K9V3-F1
#
_entry.id   AF-A0AAD5K9V3-F1
#
_cell.length_a   1.000
_cell.length_b   1.000
_cell.length_c   1.000
_cell.angle_alpha   90.00
_cell.angle_beta   90.00
_cell.angle_gamma   90.00
#
_symmetry.space_group_name_H-M   'P 1'
#
loop_
_entity.id
_entity.type
_entity.pdbx_description
1 polymer ?
#
loop_
_entity_poly.entity_id
_entity_poly.type
_entity_poly.pdbx_seq_one_letter_code
_entity_poly.pdbx_strand_id
1 'polypeptide(L)'
;MALFLAQQKKLGNESFYAPYLNMLPDKIMIGLCIDENDIRYLENTTLYHSIQERKQNVSNEFQKLIEDLPENTDITWEEFLWGYSVLSSRSFPYSLIDPNYDGPSEVLFPLLDALNHKPNTHITWMRNGDPETGSLSFVIGNEIEAGEQIWNNYGAKVCL
;
A
#
# COMPACT_ATOMS: atom_id res chain seq x y z
N MET A 1 -0.47 -8.08 -7.08
CA MET A 1 0.62 -7.63 -6.16
C MET A 1 0.35 -7.97 -4.69
N ALA A 2 -0.89 -7.84 -4.19
CA ALA A 2 -1.22 -8.21 -2.79
C ALA A 2 -0.85 -9.66 -2.45
N LEU A 3 -1.20 -10.61 -3.33
CA LEU A 3 -0.83 -12.01 -3.22
C LEU A 3 0.69 -12.24 -3.15
N PHE A 4 1.46 -11.50 -3.96
CA PHE A 4 2.93 -11.57 -3.92
C PHE A 4 3.47 -11.13 -2.56
N LEU A 5 2.93 -10.06 -1.96
CA LEU A 5 3.32 -9.64 -0.61
C LEU A 5 3.00 -10.69 0.45
N ALA A 6 1.82 -11.32 0.36
CA ALA A 6 1.44 -12.41 1.26
C ALA A 6 2.43 -13.59 1.15
N GLN A 7 2.76 -14.00 -0.08
CA GLN A 7 3.76 -15.05 -0.33
C GLN A 7 5.14 -14.69 0.21
N GLN A 8 5.64 -13.47 -0.08
CA GLN A 8 6.94 -13.02 0.41
C GLN A 8 6.98 -12.93 1.94
N LYS A 9 5.89 -12.51 2.59
CA LYS A 9 5.80 -12.52 4.06
C LYS A 9 5.87 -13.95 4.62
N LYS A 10 5.20 -14.91 3.97
CA LYS A 10 5.20 -16.33 4.39
C LYS A 10 6.57 -17.00 4.27
N LEU A 11 7.39 -16.60 3.30
CA LEU A 11 8.79 -17.05 3.18
C LEU A 11 9.67 -16.60 4.37
N GLY A 12 9.24 -15.60 5.16
CA GLY A 12 9.99 -15.10 6.30
C GLY A 12 11.40 -14.68 5.91
N ASN A 13 12.41 -15.18 6.62
CA ASN A 13 13.82 -14.82 6.40
C ASN A 13 14.40 -15.29 5.06
N GLU A 14 13.72 -16.19 4.35
CA GLU A 14 14.14 -16.62 3.00
C GLU A 14 13.73 -15.61 1.93
N SER A 15 12.83 -14.68 2.24
CA SER A 15 12.48 -13.59 1.33
C SER A 15 13.61 -12.58 1.24
N PHE A 16 13.97 -12.20 0.02
CA PHE A 16 14.81 -11.03 -0.22
C PHE A 16 14.24 -9.76 0.43
N TYR A 17 12.91 -9.65 0.50
CA TYR A 17 12.21 -8.50 1.06
C TYR A 17 12.03 -8.56 2.58
N ALA A 18 12.51 -9.61 3.26
CA ALA A 18 12.34 -9.79 4.70
C ALA A 18 12.70 -8.55 5.53
N PRO A 19 13.80 -7.81 5.27
CA PRO A 19 14.13 -6.61 6.05
C PRO A 19 13.05 -5.52 5.97
N TYR A 20 12.43 -5.35 4.80
CA TYR A 20 11.35 -4.39 4.60
C TYR A 20 10.03 -4.91 5.21
N LEU A 21 9.66 -6.15 4.91
CA LEU A 21 8.40 -6.74 5.38
C LEU A 21 8.32 -6.81 6.90
N ASN A 22 9.44 -7.04 7.58
CA ASN A 22 9.53 -7.05 9.05
C ASN A 22 9.39 -5.67 9.69
N MET A 23 9.55 -4.58 8.92
CA MET A 23 9.31 -3.21 9.39
C MET A 23 7.83 -2.81 9.28
N LEU A 24 7.04 -3.53 8.48
CA LEU A 24 5.64 -3.23 8.28
C LEU A 24 4.78 -3.64 9.50
N PRO A 25 3.70 -2.90 9.79
CA PRO A 25 2.79 -3.29 10.87
C PRO A 25 2.13 -4.65 10.60
N ASP A 26 1.94 -5.43 11.66
CA ASP A 26 1.20 -6.68 11.59
C ASP A 26 -0.29 -6.46 11.28
N LYS A 27 -0.84 -5.32 11.71
CA LYS A 27 -2.22 -4.92 11.44
C LYS A 27 -2.25 -3.53 10.85
N ILE A 28 -2.95 -3.40 9.72
CA ILE A 28 -3.16 -2.13 9.03
C ILE A 28 -4.67 -1.95 8.92
N MET A 29 -5.19 -0.91 9.55
CA MET A 29 -6.62 -0.62 9.54
C MET A 29 -7.00 0.08 8.24
N ILE A 30 -7.80 -0.59 7.44
CA ILE A 30 -8.47 -0.02 6.26
C ILE A 30 -9.98 -0.26 6.35
N GLY A 31 -10.78 0.39 5.51
CA GLY A 31 -12.23 0.22 5.50
C GLY A 31 -12.69 -1.24 5.36
N LEU A 32 -11.89 -2.09 4.70
CA LEU A 32 -12.14 -3.53 4.57
C LEU A 32 -12.04 -4.29 5.90
N CYS A 33 -11.31 -3.75 6.89
CA CYS A 33 -11.12 -4.37 8.20
C CYS A 33 -12.21 -3.97 9.22
N ILE A 34 -13.14 -3.08 8.85
CA ILE A 34 -14.24 -2.67 9.74
C ILE A 34 -15.15 -3.87 9.99
N ASP A 35 -15.44 -4.17 11.25
CA ASP A 35 -16.27 -5.31 11.62
C ASP A 35 -17.78 -5.02 11.51
N GLU A 36 -18.60 -6.05 11.76
CA GLU A 36 -20.06 -5.96 11.66
C GLU A 36 -20.72 -5.07 12.73
N ASN A 37 -20.02 -4.76 13.82
CA ASN A 37 -20.52 -3.85 14.84
C ASN A 37 -20.22 -2.40 14.46
N ASP A 38 -19.00 -2.13 14.01
CA ASP A 38 -18.54 -0.80 13.66
C ASP A 38 -19.14 -0.30 12.33
N ILE A 39 -19.44 -1.20 11.39
CA ILE A 39 -20.05 -0.82 10.11
C ILE A 39 -21.43 -0.14 10.30
N ARG A 40 -22.11 -0.41 11.42
CA ARG A 40 -23.41 0.17 11.76
C ARG A 40 -23.34 1.69 11.94
N TYR A 41 -22.20 2.21 12.40
CA TYR A 41 -22.00 3.66 12.52
C TYR A 41 -21.92 4.38 11.17
N LEU A 42 -21.76 3.63 10.07
CA LEU A 42 -21.68 4.18 8.72
C LEU A 42 -23.01 4.02 7.96
N GLU A 43 -24.01 3.37 8.55
CA GLU A 43 -25.32 3.18 7.90
C GLU A 43 -25.89 4.51 7.39
N ASN A 44 -26.49 4.47 6.20
CA ASN A 44 -27.04 5.62 5.46
C ASN A 44 -26.01 6.65 4.98
N THR A 45 -24.71 6.34 5.04
CA THR A 45 -23.66 7.13 4.38
C THR A 45 -23.24 6.48 3.06
N THR A 46 -22.73 7.28 2.13
CA THR A 46 -22.09 6.75 0.90
C THR A 46 -20.93 5.81 1.23
N LEU A 47 -20.20 6.10 2.31
CA LEU A 47 -19.06 5.29 2.75
C LEU A 47 -19.45 3.85 3.10
N TYR A 48 -20.64 3.62 3.66
CA TYR A 48 -21.13 2.27 3.91
C TYR A 48 -21.26 1.46 2.62
N HIS A 49 -21.87 2.03 1.60
CA HIS A 49 -22.04 1.37 0.30
C HIS A 49 -20.67 1.12 -0.36
N SER A 50 -19.79 2.11 -0.34
CA SER A 50 -18.42 1.98 -0.89
C SER A 50 -17.63 0.87 -0.20
N ILE A 51 -17.69 0.76 1.12
CA ILE A 51 -17.00 -0.31 1.87
C ILE A 51 -17.57 -1.69 1.51
N GLN A 52 -18.89 -1.83 1.47
CA GLN A 52 -19.53 -3.11 1.15
C GLN A 52 -19.18 -3.57 -0.27
N GLU A 53 -19.27 -2.66 -1.24
CA GLU A 53 -18.86 -2.93 -2.62
C GLU A 53 -17.38 -3.30 -2.70
N ARG A 54 -16.51 -2.57 -2.01
CA ARG A 54 -15.07 -2.86 -1.98
C ARG A 54 -14.79 -4.23 -1.37
N LYS A 55 -15.45 -4.59 -0.26
CA LYS A 55 -15.31 -5.92 0.38
C LYS A 55 -15.69 -7.03 -0.58
N GLN A 56 -16.83 -6.90 -1.27
CA GLN A 56 -17.27 -7.89 -2.24
C GLN A 56 -16.28 -8.01 -3.41
N ASN A 57 -15.84 -6.88 -3.96
CA ASN A 57 -14.91 -6.86 -5.10
C ASN A 57 -13.57 -7.51 -4.74
N VAL A 58 -12.99 -7.18 -3.58
CA VAL A 58 -11.70 -7.73 -3.14
C VAL A 58 -11.82 -9.21 -2.78
N SER A 59 -12.94 -9.64 -2.17
CA SER A 59 -13.20 -11.06 -1.92
C SER A 59 -13.31 -11.86 -3.21
N ASN A 60 -14.03 -11.33 -4.21
CA ASN A 60 -14.16 -11.98 -5.52
C ASN A 60 -12.81 -12.04 -6.26
N GLU A 61 -12.00 -10.99 -6.16
CA GLU A 61 -10.64 -10.95 -6.71
C GLU A 61 -9.77 -12.03 -6.09
N PHE A 62 -9.78 -12.15 -4.76
CA PHE A 62 -9.02 -13.19 -4.05
C PHE A 62 -9.42 -14.61 -4.47
N GLN A 63 -10.73 -14.90 -4.53
CA GLN A 63 -11.22 -16.22 -4.94
C GLN A 63 -10.73 -16.60 -6.33
N LYS A 64 -10.83 -15.69 -7.31
CA LYS A 64 -10.33 -15.91 -8.68
C LYS A 64 -8.82 -16.14 -8.70
N LEU A 65 -8.07 -15.34 -7.96
CA LEU A 65 -6.62 -15.48 -7.89
C LEU A 65 -6.20 -16.83 -7.32
N ILE A 66 -6.89 -17.33 -6.29
CA ILE A 66 -6.58 -18.63 -5.68
C ILE A 66 -6.92 -19.79 -6.62
N GLU A 67 -8.01 -19.69 -7.39
CA GLU A 67 -8.38 -20.70 -8.40
C GLU A 67 -7.32 -20.85 -9.51
N ASP A 68 -6.67 -19.74 -9.89
CA ASP A 68 -5.65 -19.72 -10.93
C ASP A 68 -4.25 -20.14 -10.43
N LEU A 69 -4.06 -20.34 -9.13
CA LEU A 69 -2.77 -20.68 -8.54
C LEU A 69 -2.49 -22.18 -8.53
N PRO A 70 -1.21 -22.60 -8.56
CA PRO A 70 -0.84 -23.99 -8.33
C PRO A 70 -1.38 -24.49 -6.99
N GLU A 71 -1.82 -25.76 -6.92
CA GLU A 71 -2.37 -26.41 -5.71
C GLU A 71 -1.49 -26.26 -4.44
N ASN A 72 -0.20 -26.04 -4.63
CA ASN A 72 0.76 -25.87 -3.54
C ASN A 72 0.76 -24.46 -2.91
N THR A 73 -0.06 -23.54 -3.43
CA THR A 73 -0.11 -22.15 -2.96
C THR A 73 -1.16 -22.01 -1.86
N ASP A 74 -0.72 -22.19 -0.63
CA ASP A 74 -1.54 -22.00 0.56
C ASP A 74 -1.45 -20.53 1.00
N ILE A 75 -2.41 -19.70 0.61
CA ILE A 75 -2.55 -18.31 1.10
C ILE A 75 -3.98 -18.13 1.60
N THR A 76 -4.10 -17.73 2.86
CA THR A 76 -5.38 -17.45 3.52
C THR A 76 -5.93 -16.08 3.12
N TRP A 77 -7.22 -15.87 3.35
CA TRP A 77 -7.86 -14.57 3.16
C TRP A 77 -7.19 -13.48 4.02
N GLU A 78 -6.84 -13.80 5.25
CA GLU A 78 -6.22 -12.87 6.20
C GLU A 78 -4.82 -12.43 5.72
N GLU A 79 -4.02 -13.36 5.21
CA GLU A 79 -2.69 -13.07 4.65
C GLU A 79 -2.80 -12.21 3.38
N PHE A 80 -3.76 -12.53 2.50
CA PHE A 80 -4.04 -11.72 1.33
C PHE A 80 -4.50 -10.31 1.71
N LEU A 81 -5.44 -10.20 2.65
CA LEU A 81 -5.97 -8.93 3.12
C LEU A 81 -4.89 -8.09 3.79
N TRP A 82 -3.92 -8.70 4.49
CA TRP A 82 -2.73 -7.99 4.99
C TRP A 82 -1.93 -7.39 3.83
N GLY A 83 -1.59 -8.18 2.81
CA GLY A 83 -0.84 -7.70 1.64
C GLY A 83 -1.59 -6.61 0.87
N TYR A 84 -2.91 -6.76 0.76
CA TYR A 84 -3.79 -5.75 0.18
C TYR A 84 -3.77 -4.45 0.98
N SER A 85 -3.84 -4.55 2.31
CA SER A 85 -3.82 -3.39 3.22
C SER A 85 -2.49 -2.65 3.16
N VAL A 86 -1.37 -3.36 3.01
CA VAL A 86 -0.06 -2.75 2.75
C VAL A 86 -0.13 -1.91 1.48
N LEU A 87 -0.56 -2.48 0.35
CA LEU A 87 -0.62 -1.74 -0.91
C LEU A 87 -1.55 -0.53 -0.82
N SER A 88 -2.78 -0.73 -0.37
CA SER A 88 -3.77 0.35 -0.29
C SER A 88 -3.33 1.53 0.57
N SER A 89 -2.47 1.31 1.57
CA SER A 89 -2.01 2.35 2.49
C SER A 89 -0.64 2.95 2.15
N ARG A 90 0.25 2.17 1.51
CA ARG A 90 1.68 2.49 1.40
C ARG A 90 2.23 2.54 -0.02
N SER A 91 1.44 2.12 -1.02
CA SER A 91 1.91 2.11 -2.40
C SER A 91 1.96 3.50 -3.01
N PHE A 92 2.83 3.63 -3.99
CA PHE A 92 3.02 4.81 -4.84
C PHE A 92 2.73 4.42 -6.29
N PRO A 93 2.30 5.37 -7.14
CA PRO A 93 2.11 5.08 -8.55
C PRO A 93 3.46 4.73 -9.20
N TYR A 94 3.46 3.70 -10.06
CA TYR A 94 4.66 3.28 -10.78
C TYR A 94 5.21 4.37 -11.71
N SER A 95 4.41 5.38 -12.04
CA SER A 95 4.86 6.54 -12.83
C SER A 95 5.97 7.37 -12.16
N LEU A 96 6.17 7.23 -10.83
CA LEU A 96 7.36 7.78 -10.16
C LEU A 96 8.66 7.07 -10.56
N ILE A 97 8.55 5.79 -10.91
CA ILE A 97 9.62 5.06 -11.57
C ILE A 97 9.60 5.42 -13.03
N ASP A 98 8.57 5.07 -13.82
CA ASP A 98 8.54 5.37 -15.25
C ASP A 98 7.47 6.41 -15.61
N PRO A 99 7.83 7.68 -15.86
CA PRO A 99 6.86 8.73 -16.16
C PRO A 99 6.05 8.51 -17.45
N ASN A 100 6.52 7.63 -18.34
CA ASN A 100 5.82 7.30 -19.58
C ASN A 100 4.84 6.14 -19.40
N TYR A 101 4.82 5.49 -18.23
CA TYR A 101 3.89 4.41 -17.93
C TYR A 101 2.52 4.96 -17.55
N ASP A 102 1.49 4.60 -18.32
CA ASP A 102 0.10 5.04 -18.16
C ASP A 102 -0.82 3.96 -17.57
N GLY A 103 -0.28 2.78 -17.27
CA GLY A 103 -1.04 1.67 -16.72
C GLY A 103 -1.34 1.79 -15.23
N PRO A 104 -2.28 0.97 -14.72
CA PRO A 104 -2.53 0.84 -13.28
C PRO A 104 -1.46 -0.06 -12.66
N SER A 105 -0.32 0.53 -12.29
CA SER A 105 0.74 -0.17 -11.55
C SER A 105 1.18 0.66 -10.36
N GLU A 106 1.59 -0.05 -9.33
CA GLU A 106 1.97 0.49 -8.04
C GLU A 106 3.34 -0.04 -7.64
N VAL A 107 4.00 0.65 -6.73
CA VAL A 107 5.28 0.23 -6.17
C VAL A 107 5.36 0.60 -4.70
N LEU A 108 6.13 -0.19 -3.94
CA LEU A 108 6.46 0.12 -2.56
C LEU A 108 7.90 0.63 -2.51
N PHE A 109 8.11 1.75 -1.84
CA PHE A 109 9.43 2.30 -1.56
C PHE A 109 9.75 2.08 -0.07
N PRO A 110 10.55 1.05 0.28
CA PRO A 110 10.97 0.82 1.66
C PRO A 110 11.54 2.10 2.29
N LEU A 111 11.30 2.27 3.59
CA LEU A 111 11.61 3.47 4.39
C LEU A 111 10.74 4.69 4.07
N LEU A 112 10.53 4.98 2.78
CA LEU A 112 9.81 6.17 2.37
C LEU A 112 8.31 6.10 2.65
N ASP A 113 7.75 4.90 2.55
CA ASP A 113 6.38 4.58 2.93
C ASP A 113 6.12 4.59 4.44
N ALA A 114 7.13 4.83 5.28
CA ALA A 114 7.00 5.03 6.71
C ALA A 114 6.66 6.48 7.09
N LEU A 115 6.86 7.44 6.17
CA LEU A 115 6.59 8.85 6.42
C LEU A 115 5.08 9.10 6.48
N ASN A 116 4.60 9.70 7.57
CA ASN A 116 3.19 10.01 7.76
C ASN A 116 2.70 11.15 6.87
N HIS A 117 1.39 11.19 6.63
CA HIS A 117 0.77 12.24 5.81
C HIS A 117 0.58 13.56 6.58
N LYS A 118 0.93 14.68 5.93
CA LYS A 118 0.46 16.02 6.29
C LYS A 118 0.07 16.80 5.02
N PRO A 119 -1.16 17.34 4.93
CA PRO A 119 -1.60 18.13 3.78
C PRO A 119 -0.70 19.34 3.52
N ASN A 120 -0.56 19.72 2.25
CA ASN A 120 0.23 20.88 1.83
C ASN A 120 1.72 20.84 2.23
N THR A 121 2.25 19.65 2.55
CA THR A 121 3.69 19.47 2.74
C THR A 121 4.40 19.62 1.40
N HIS A 122 5.40 20.50 1.35
CA HIS A 122 6.15 20.82 0.14
C HIS A 122 7.23 19.77 -0.07
N ILE A 123 7.02 18.89 -1.05
CA ILE A 123 7.89 17.77 -1.38
C ILE A 123 8.14 17.77 -2.88
N THR A 124 9.40 17.57 -3.24
CA THR A 124 9.82 17.38 -4.63
C THR A 124 10.36 15.97 -4.79
N TRP A 125 9.86 15.29 -5.82
CA TRP A 125 10.37 14.00 -6.26
C TRP A 125 11.35 14.23 -7.39
N MET A 126 12.59 13.74 -7.24
CA MET A 126 13.61 13.88 -8.28
C MET A 126 14.08 12.50 -8.72
N ARG A 127 13.95 12.22 -10.02
CA ARG A 127 14.54 11.04 -10.63
C ARG A 127 15.95 11.36 -11.09
N ASN A 128 16.89 10.50 -10.77
CA ASN A 128 18.28 10.63 -11.18
C ASN A 128 18.73 9.33 -11.87
N GLY A 129 19.69 9.43 -12.79
CA GLY A 129 20.27 8.27 -13.48
C GLY A 129 19.42 7.72 -14.64
N ASP A 130 19.83 6.56 -15.13
CA ASP A 130 19.21 5.81 -16.24
C ASP A 130 18.46 4.57 -15.70
N PRO A 131 17.88 3.69 -16.52
CA PRO A 131 17.18 2.50 -16.02
C PRO A 131 18.04 1.53 -15.20
N GLU A 132 19.37 1.50 -15.38
CA GLU A 132 20.26 0.59 -14.66
C GLU A 132 20.79 1.18 -13.35
N THR A 133 20.97 2.50 -13.32
CA THR A 133 21.55 3.24 -12.17
C THR A 133 20.56 4.18 -11.49
N GLY A 134 19.28 4.08 -11.87
CA GLY A 134 18.23 5.00 -11.50
C GLY A 134 18.02 5.08 -9.99
N SER A 135 17.78 6.29 -9.51
CA SER A 135 17.37 6.54 -8.12
C SER A 135 16.24 7.55 -8.06
N LEU A 136 15.44 7.44 -7.00
CA LEU A 136 14.37 8.36 -6.68
C LEU A 136 14.73 9.09 -5.38
N SER A 137 14.83 10.41 -5.45
CA SER A 137 15.09 11.25 -4.30
C SER A 137 13.80 11.92 -3.84
N PHE A 138 13.57 11.83 -2.53
CA PHE A 138 12.53 12.56 -1.83
C PHE A 138 13.14 13.79 -1.17
N VAL A 139 12.78 14.98 -1.63
CA VAL A 139 13.38 16.25 -1.19
C VAL A 139 12.33 17.11 -0.50
N ILE A 140 12.63 17.57 0.71
CA ILE A 140 11.73 18.40 1.52
C ILE A 140 12.01 19.86 1.20
N GLY A 141 10.95 20.61 0.91
CA GLY A 141 11.06 22.02 0.49
C GLY A 141 11.24 23.02 1.62
N ASN A 142 11.20 22.57 2.88
CA ASN A 142 11.26 23.41 4.07
C ASN A 142 12.38 22.96 5.01
N GLU A 143 12.87 23.87 5.86
CA GLU A 143 13.77 23.53 6.96
C GLU A 143 13.04 22.65 8.00
N ILE A 144 13.78 21.74 8.62
CA ILE A 144 13.28 20.81 9.64
C ILE A 144 14.25 20.84 10.82
N GLU A 145 13.73 21.06 12.01
CA GLU A 145 14.54 21.08 13.22
C GLU A 145 14.84 19.65 13.72
N ALA A 146 15.95 19.50 14.45
CA ALA A 146 16.29 18.22 15.05
C ALA A 146 15.21 17.77 16.04
N GLY A 147 14.70 16.55 15.86
CA GLY A 147 13.60 15.99 16.66
C GLY A 147 12.22 16.20 16.06
N GLU A 148 12.09 16.97 14.98
CA GLU A 148 10.82 17.07 14.26
C GLU A 148 10.57 15.88 13.35
N GLN A 149 9.28 15.52 13.20
CA GLN A 149 8.86 14.49 12.27
C GLN A 149 8.95 14.98 10.83
N ILE A 150 9.52 14.15 9.98
CA ILE A 150 9.49 14.31 8.53
C ILE A 150 8.14 13.84 8.01
N TRP A 151 7.47 14.70 7.24
CA TRP A 151 6.13 14.44 6.70
C TRP A 151 6.17 14.19 5.19
N ASN A 152 5.22 13.38 4.72
CA ASN A 152 4.93 13.15 3.31
C ASN A 152 3.56 13.76 2.93
N ASN A 153 3.36 14.05 1.65
CA ASN A 153 2.08 14.41 1.07
C ASN A 153 1.62 13.28 0.14
N TYR A 154 0.59 12.55 0.54
CA TYR A 154 0.08 11.39 -0.22
C TYR A 154 -0.77 11.80 -1.43
N GLY A 155 -0.78 13.10 -1.78
CA GLY A 155 -1.63 13.66 -2.82
C GLY A 155 -3.06 13.91 -2.35
N ALA A 156 -3.89 14.43 -3.25
CA ALA A 156 -5.31 14.61 -3.00
C ALA A 156 -6.01 13.25 -3.00
N LYS A 157 -6.03 12.57 -1.85
CA LYS A 157 -6.87 11.39 -1.66
C LYS A 157 -8.32 11.83 -1.53
N VAL A 158 -9.14 11.52 -2.53
CA VAL A 158 -10.60 11.57 -2.36
C VAL A 158 -10.97 10.39 -1.46
N CYS A 159 -11.69 10.62 -0.37
CA CYS A 159 -12.27 9.54 0.41
C CYS A 159 -13.33 8.86 -0.46
N LEU A 160 -13.00 7.75 -1.11
CA LEU A 160 -13.92 6.87 -1.83
C LEU A 160 -13.59 5.41 -1.52
#